data_AF-A0A9E1UV94-F1
#
_entry.id   AF-A0A9E1UV94-F1
#
_cell.length_a   1.000
_cell.length_b   1.000
_cell.length_c   1.000
_cell.angle_alpha   90.00
_cell.angle_beta   90.00
_cell.angle_gamma   90.00
#
_symmetry.space_group_name_H-M   'P 1'
#
loop_
_entity.id
_entity.type
_entity.pdbx_description
1 polymer ?
#
loop_
_entity_poly.entity_id
_entity_poly.type
_entity_poly.pdbx_seq_one_letter_code
_entity_poly.pdbx_strand_id
1 'polypeptide(L)'
;KNYRSLVRETELSRGFVNTVEIPALGPWGVLVVDPDPTAATGIWPPSFVTDDLVFHQEARVALDCATPGVRMHYTLDGSVPGTGSPRYTGSLTIRDTRTVSAISVLDGIASALVSARFVKRERPAGLIANGEFDEGLTGWRRVVFPQAGEDALAVDRDDGRKLSGPNSARLVIRRPTGTVYHLRLTHPFTAKPGVEYTLTFRAMADGPVHCRVGLQASNAPHKVLGMRHQSIGRAPRRYTLHGRGLKKGDANSYLVQFDVGAALNAGRTLWIDDVHLAENAE
;
A
#
# COMPACT_ATOMS: atom_id res chain seq x y z
N LYS A 1 -24.11 -29.83 24.52
CA LYS A 1 -22.84 -30.50 24.16
C LYS A 1 -21.71 -29.75 24.84
N ASN A 2 -20.80 -30.43 25.54
CA ASN A 2 -19.65 -29.82 26.21
C ASN A 2 -18.46 -29.86 25.25
N TYR A 3 -17.98 -28.70 24.81
CA TYR A 3 -16.87 -28.58 23.87
C TYR A 3 -15.54 -28.24 24.56
N ARG A 4 -15.50 -28.20 25.92
CA ARG A 4 -14.28 -27.85 26.67
C ARG A 4 -13.09 -28.72 26.33
N SER A 5 -13.30 -30.00 26.01
CA SER A 5 -12.22 -30.92 25.62
C SER A 5 -11.61 -30.64 24.24
N LEU A 6 -12.20 -29.74 23.45
CA LEU A 6 -11.69 -29.30 22.15
C LEU A 6 -11.01 -27.93 22.24
N VAL A 7 -11.05 -27.25 23.39
CA VAL A 7 -10.41 -25.97 23.59
C VAL A 7 -8.94 -26.21 23.87
N ARG A 8 -8.06 -25.56 23.11
CA ARG A 8 -6.61 -25.51 23.35
C ARG A 8 -6.22 -24.06 23.53
N GLU A 9 -5.73 -23.74 24.72
CA GLU A 9 -5.16 -22.43 25.03
C GLU A 9 -3.64 -22.53 24.91
N THR A 10 -3.06 -21.55 24.22
CA THR A 10 -1.62 -21.40 24.07
C THR A 10 -1.29 -19.93 24.27
N GLU A 11 -0.30 -19.66 25.12
CA GLU A 11 0.25 -18.32 25.23
C GLU A 11 0.99 -17.95 23.94
N LEU A 12 0.54 -16.89 23.27
CA LEU A 12 1.13 -16.45 22.00
C LEU A 12 2.38 -15.59 22.21
N SER A 13 2.40 -14.76 23.26
CA SER A 13 3.54 -13.88 23.58
C SER A 13 3.39 -13.22 24.96
N ARG A 14 4.49 -12.68 25.53
CA ARG A 14 4.50 -11.86 26.77
C ARG A 14 5.04 -10.45 26.53
N GLY A 15 4.50 -9.49 27.27
CA GLY A 15 4.97 -8.09 27.28
C GLY A 15 4.33 -7.21 26.20
N PHE A 16 5.01 -6.12 25.83
CA PHE A 16 4.54 -5.17 24.83
C PHE A 16 4.72 -5.71 23.40
N VAL A 17 3.81 -6.58 22.96
CA VAL A 17 3.87 -7.26 21.67
C VAL A 17 2.78 -6.74 20.74
N ASN A 18 3.16 -6.24 19.57
CA ASN A 18 2.24 -5.68 18.58
C ASN A 18 1.91 -6.64 17.43
N THR A 19 2.63 -7.77 17.33
CA THR A 19 2.45 -8.80 16.30
C THR A 19 2.69 -10.16 16.93
N VAL A 20 1.78 -11.11 16.69
CA VAL A 20 1.91 -12.49 17.13
C VAL A 20 1.67 -13.43 15.96
N GLU A 21 2.43 -14.52 15.90
CA GLU A 21 2.14 -15.60 14.97
C GLU A 21 0.95 -16.40 15.47
N ILE A 22 0.02 -16.69 14.57
CA ILE A 22 -1.19 -17.43 14.88
C ILE A 22 -1.07 -18.83 14.27
N PRO A 23 -1.29 -19.91 15.03
CA PRO A 23 -1.24 -21.26 14.50
C PRO A 23 -2.34 -21.51 13.46
N ALA A 24 -2.03 -22.27 12.42
CA ALA A 24 -3.01 -22.68 11.42
C ALA A 24 -4.12 -23.54 12.05
N LEU A 25 -5.38 -23.17 11.81
CA LEU A 25 -6.53 -23.96 12.22
C LEU A 25 -6.86 -24.97 11.11
N GLY A 26 -6.69 -26.26 11.38
CA GLY A 26 -7.08 -27.32 10.44
C GLY A 26 -8.05 -28.33 11.08
N PRO A 27 -9.04 -28.86 10.35
CA PRO A 27 -9.62 -28.36 9.10
C PRO A 27 -10.63 -27.20 9.30
N TRP A 28 -11.16 -26.99 10.51
CA TRP A 28 -12.03 -25.88 10.90
C TRP A 28 -11.87 -25.59 12.39
N GLY A 29 -11.95 -24.33 12.80
CA GLY A 29 -11.89 -23.94 14.22
C GLY A 29 -12.26 -22.48 14.43
N VAL A 30 -12.59 -22.13 15.68
CA VAL A 30 -12.72 -20.74 16.12
C VAL A 30 -11.48 -20.38 16.91
N LEU A 31 -10.79 -19.32 16.49
CA LEU A 31 -9.70 -18.73 17.26
C LEU A 31 -10.24 -17.53 18.02
N VAL A 32 -10.00 -17.51 19.32
CA VAL A 32 -10.19 -16.34 20.17
C VAL A 32 -8.81 -15.91 20.64
N VAL A 33 -8.47 -14.64 20.42
CA VAL A 33 -7.25 -14.02 20.92
C VAL A 33 -7.68 -13.00 21.95
N ASP A 34 -7.34 -13.26 23.21
CA ASP A 34 -7.64 -12.36 24.31
C ASP A 34 -6.34 -11.82 24.91
N PRO A 35 -6.29 -10.54 25.30
CA PRO A 35 -5.17 -10.00 26.04
C PRO A 35 -5.06 -10.71 27.40
N ASP A 36 -3.83 -10.95 27.85
CA ASP A 36 -3.58 -11.50 29.18
C ASP A 36 -4.12 -10.53 30.25
N PRO A 37 -5.15 -10.92 31.04
CA PRO A 37 -5.75 -10.05 32.05
C PRO A 37 -4.80 -9.74 33.22
N THR A 38 -3.66 -10.44 33.30
CA THR A 38 -2.62 -10.26 34.33
C THR A 38 -1.39 -9.51 33.81
N ALA A 39 -1.35 -9.14 32.52
CA ALA A 39 -0.23 -8.38 31.96
C ALA A 39 -0.04 -7.06 32.70
N ALA A 40 1.21 -6.77 33.08
CA ALA A 40 1.57 -5.61 33.88
C ALA A 40 1.08 -4.29 33.25
N THR A 41 0.56 -3.40 34.10
CA THR A 41 0.19 -2.02 33.75
C THR A 41 1.44 -1.20 33.45
N GLY A 42 1.71 -0.95 32.17
CA GLY A 42 2.77 -0.03 31.75
C GLY A 42 2.37 0.70 30.47
N ILE A 43 3.12 1.76 30.16
CA ILE A 43 2.84 2.58 28.98
C ILE A 43 3.39 1.86 27.75
N TRP A 44 2.51 1.49 26.82
CA TRP A 44 2.92 0.92 25.55
C TRP A 44 3.84 1.90 24.80
N PRO A 45 4.99 1.43 24.29
CA PRO A 45 5.78 2.26 23.41
C PRO A 45 4.99 2.56 22.11
N PRO A 46 5.31 3.66 21.42
CA PRO A 46 4.73 3.93 20.12
C PRO A 46 5.03 2.79 19.15
N SER A 47 4.10 2.52 18.23
CA SER A 47 4.35 1.70 17.05
C SER A 47 4.50 2.59 15.82
N PHE A 48 5.43 2.25 14.93
CA PHE A 48 5.55 2.91 13.64
C PHE A 48 4.59 2.24 12.65
N VAL A 49 3.61 3.00 12.16
CA VAL A 49 2.69 2.58 11.11
C VAL A 49 3.18 3.17 9.79
N THR A 50 3.83 2.33 8.99
CA THR A 50 4.40 2.66 7.68
C THR A 50 4.51 1.41 6.82
N ASP A 51 4.35 1.55 5.50
CA ASP A 51 4.60 0.46 4.54
C ASP A 51 6.06 0.43 4.06
N ASP A 52 6.85 1.48 4.36
CA ASP A 52 8.11 1.74 3.67
C ASP A 52 9.21 2.21 4.63
N LEU A 53 10.03 1.26 5.08
CA LEU A 53 11.33 1.56 5.70
C LEU A 53 12.40 1.91 4.65
N VAL A 54 12.19 1.50 3.39
CA VAL A 54 12.99 1.89 2.25
C VAL A 54 12.09 2.62 1.27
N PHE A 55 12.50 3.81 0.83
CA PHE A 55 11.68 4.67 -0.03
C PHE A 55 12.53 5.40 -1.08
N HIS A 56 11.86 5.91 -2.11
CA HIS A 56 12.53 6.62 -3.22
C HIS A 56 12.30 8.13 -3.18
N GLN A 57 11.04 8.56 -3.01
CA GLN A 57 10.65 9.96 -2.86
C GLN A 57 10.50 10.37 -1.40
N GLU A 58 9.47 9.83 -0.74
CA GLU A 58 9.20 10.03 0.67
C GLU A 58 8.54 8.79 1.31
N ALA A 59 8.64 8.71 2.63
CA ALA A 59 7.90 7.78 3.47
C ALA A 59 6.96 8.56 4.40
N ARG A 60 5.73 8.06 4.55
CA ARG A 60 4.77 8.56 5.53
C ARG A 60 4.75 7.64 6.73
N VAL A 61 4.87 8.23 7.90
CA VAL A 61 5.00 7.49 9.15
C VAL A 61 3.98 8.04 10.12
N ALA A 62 3.01 7.21 10.47
CA ALA A 62 2.16 7.48 11.62
C ALA A 62 2.74 6.79 12.86
N LEU A 63 2.56 7.41 14.01
CA LEU A 63 2.77 6.78 15.31
C LEU A 63 1.40 6.44 15.90
N ASP A 64 1.30 5.24 16.45
CA ASP A 64 0.13 4.78 17.18
C ASP A 64 0.54 4.22 18.55
N CYS A 65 -0.39 4.18 19.49
CA CYS A 65 -0.14 3.64 20.82
C CYS A 65 -1.41 3.03 21.40
N ALA A 66 -1.31 1.78 21.86
CA ALA A 66 -2.42 1.08 22.49
C ALA A 66 -2.82 1.66 23.86
N THR A 67 -1.96 2.48 24.50
CA THR A 67 -2.28 3.13 25.77
C THR A 67 -3.08 4.42 25.52
N PRO A 68 -4.35 4.52 25.96
CA PRO A 68 -5.14 5.73 25.77
C PRO A 68 -4.55 6.92 26.53
N GLY A 69 -4.71 8.13 25.98
CA GLY A 69 -4.37 9.39 26.66
C GLY A 69 -2.89 9.76 26.69
N VAL A 70 -2.00 8.94 26.13
CA VAL A 70 -0.56 9.25 26.09
C VAL A 70 -0.23 10.44 25.18
N ARG A 71 0.87 11.12 25.47
CA ARG A 71 1.52 12.05 24.56
C ARG A 71 2.74 11.37 23.95
N MET A 72 2.79 11.25 22.63
CA MET A 72 3.95 10.69 21.95
C MET A 72 4.94 11.80 21.59
N HIS A 73 6.22 11.57 21.86
CA HIS A 73 7.33 12.46 21.53
C HIS A 73 8.34 11.75 20.65
N TYR A 74 8.97 12.48 19.73
CA TYR A 74 9.88 11.89 18.76
C TYR A 74 11.08 12.78 18.43
N THR A 75 12.09 12.16 17.83
CA THR A 75 13.26 12.80 17.22
C THR A 75 13.46 12.22 15.82
N LEU A 76 14.10 12.98 14.93
CA LEU A 76 14.35 12.59 13.53
C LEU A 76 15.82 12.28 13.23
N ASP A 77 16.69 12.44 14.21
CA ASP A 77 18.13 12.19 14.13
C ASP A 77 18.56 10.88 14.84
N GLY A 78 17.60 10.19 15.45
CA GLY A 78 17.81 8.95 16.20
C GLY A 78 18.14 9.14 17.68
N SER A 79 18.31 10.37 18.16
CA SER A 79 18.54 10.66 19.58
C SER A 79 17.34 10.23 20.45
N VAL A 80 17.54 10.02 21.76
CA VAL A 80 16.44 9.62 22.65
C VAL A 80 15.51 10.82 22.88
N PRO A 81 14.22 10.77 22.51
CA PRO A 81 13.27 11.83 22.81
C PRO A 81 13.02 11.94 24.32
N GLY A 82 12.77 13.16 24.78
CA GLY A 82 12.26 13.45 26.13
C GLY A 82 10.95 14.26 26.05
N THR A 83 10.44 14.67 27.20
CA THR A 83 9.21 15.51 27.29
C THR A 83 9.35 16.88 26.62
N GLY A 84 10.57 17.38 26.45
CA GLY A 84 10.89 18.60 25.69
C GLY A 84 11.03 18.39 24.18
N SER A 85 11.03 17.14 23.69
CA SER A 85 11.11 16.85 22.25
C SER A 85 9.78 17.14 21.55
N PRO A 86 9.79 17.33 20.21
CA PRO A 86 8.56 17.53 19.44
C PRO A 86 7.49 16.49 19.75
N ARG A 87 6.25 16.96 19.98
CA ARG A 87 5.09 16.10 20.18
C ARG A 87 4.55 15.65 18.83
N TYR A 88 4.21 14.37 18.72
CA TYR A 88 3.51 13.82 17.58
C TYR A 88 2.03 14.24 17.60
N THR A 89 1.58 14.91 16.55
CA THR A 89 0.19 15.40 16.39
C THR A 89 -0.43 15.00 15.05
N GLY A 90 0.33 14.32 14.19
CA GLY A 90 -0.09 13.90 12.85
C GLY A 90 1.06 13.22 12.11
N SER A 91 0.75 12.62 10.97
CA SER A 91 1.72 11.83 10.18
C SER A 91 3.00 12.62 9.90
N LEU A 92 4.14 11.96 10.07
CA LEU A 92 5.46 12.48 9.73
C LEU A 92 5.76 12.18 8.26
N THR A 93 6.42 13.12 7.58
CA THR A 93 6.93 12.91 6.21
C THR A 93 8.46 12.88 6.23
N ILE A 94 9.02 11.74 5.84
CA ILE A 94 10.47 11.52 5.80
C ILE A 94 10.94 11.57 4.34
N ARG A 95 11.84 12.53 4.03
CA ARG A 95 12.35 12.75 2.66
C ARG A 95 13.79 12.32 2.45
N ASP A 96 14.52 12.11 3.54
CA ASP A 96 15.92 11.68 3.51
C ASP A 96 16.16 10.56 4.50
N THR A 97 17.17 9.78 4.18
CA THR A 97 17.72 8.73 5.02
C THR A 97 17.95 9.22 6.45
N ARG A 98 17.18 8.72 7.43
CA ARG A 98 17.35 9.06 8.85
C ARG A 98 16.80 7.99 9.79
N THR A 99 16.99 8.17 11.09
CA THR A 99 16.42 7.33 12.15
C THR A 99 15.37 8.13 12.89
N VAL A 100 14.16 7.59 13.01
CA VAL A 100 13.12 8.19 13.85
C VAL A 100 13.09 7.41 15.15
N SER A 101 13.18 8.10 16.27
CA SER A 101 13.05 7.53 17.61
C SER A 101 11.83 8.11 18.31
N ALA A 102 11.07 7.31 19.05
CA ALA A 102 9.83 7.75 19.70
C ALA A 102 9.61 7.12 21.08
N ILE A 103 8.90 7.86 21.94
CA ILE A 103 8.37 7.40 23.23
C ILE A 103 6.93 7.85 23.43
N SER A 104 6.18 7.13 24.26
CA SER A 104 4.89 7.53 24.80
C SER A 104 5.09 8.04 26.22
N VAL A 105 4.40 9.12 26.60
CA VAL A 105 4.46 9.70 27.94
C VAL A 105 3.06 9.84 28.52
N LEU A 106 2.85 9.32 29.73
CA LEU A 106 1.64 9.48 30.53
C LEU A 106 2.05 9.92 31.94
N ASP A 107 1.47 11.01 32.44
CA ASP A 107 1.75 11.56 33.78
C ASP A 107 3.25 11.73 34.10
N GLY A 108 4.03 12.10 33.09
CA GLY A 108 5.48 12.32 33.21
C GLY A 108 6.33 11.04 33.14
N ILE A 109 5.71 9.86 33.09
CA ILE A 109 6.39 8.57 32.94
C ILE A 109 6.53 8.25 31.44
N ALA A 110 7.73 7.89 31.01
CA ALA A 110 8.01 7.49 29.63
C ALA A 110 7.92 5.97 29.44
N SER A 111 7.46 5.54 28.27
CA SER A 111 7.56 4.17 27.79
C SER A 111 9.00 3.79 27.45
N ALA A 112 9.22 2.53 27.04
CA ALA A 112 10.43 2.15 26.33
C ALA A 112 10.62 2.97 25.05
N LEU A 113 11.88 3.16 24.65
CA LEU A 113 12.28 3.77 23.39
C LEU A 113 12.03 2.80 22.23
N VAL A 114 11.47 3.32 21.14
CA VAL A 114 11.47 2.63 19.84
C VAL A 114 12.22 3.45 18.81
N SER A 115 12.87 2.79 17.86
CA SER A 115 13.57 3.43 16.75
C SER A 115 13.32 2.69 15.44
N ALA A 116 13.11 3.44 14.36
CA ALA A 116 12.99 2.91 13.01
C ALA A 116 13.95 3.64 12.06
N ARG A 117 14.69 2.88 11.26
CA ARG A 117 15.62 3.40 10.27
C ARG A 117 14.93 3.51 8.91
N PHE A 118 14.78 4.73 8.41
CA PHE A 118 14.24 5.03 7.10
C PHE A 118 15.37 5.28 6.11
N VAL A 119 15.41 4.53 5.01
CA VAL A 119 16.49 4.58 4.03
C VAL A 119 15.95 5.07 2.69
N LYS A 120 16.37 6.27 2.29
CA LYS A 120 16.18 6.74 0.92
C LYS A 120 17.15 6.00 0.01
N ARG A 121 16.63 5.46 -1.10
CA ARG A 121 17.43 4.86 -2.17
C ARG A 121 17.03 5.47 -3.50
N GLU A 122 17.99 5.57 -4.40
CA GLU A 122 17.64 5.81 -5.80
C GLU A 122 16.75 4.67 -6.30
N ARG A 123 15.74 5.03 -7.08
CA ARG A 123 14.90 4.05 -7.75
C ARG A 123 15.61 3.62 -9.03
N PRO A 124 15.85 2.33 -9.25
CA PRO A 124 16.32 1.85 -10.55
C PRO A 124 15.34 2.25 -11.66
N ALA A 125 15.86 2.54 -12.85
CA ALA A 125 15.03 2.84 -14.01
C ALA A 125 14.02 1.70 -14.25
N GLY A 126 12.74 2.05 -14.35
CA GLY A 126 11.67 1.11 -14.68
C GLY A 126 11.46 1.01 -16.20
N LEU A 127 10.60 0.08 -16.59
CA LEU A 127 10.15 -0.10 -17.98
C LEU A 127 9.03 0.85 -18.40
N ILE A 128 8.54 1.66 -17.46
CA ILE A 128 7.54 2.71 -17.69
C ILE A 128 8.07 4.06 -17.22
N ALA A 129 7.57 5.13 -17.84
CA ALA A 129 7.91 6.50 -17.49
C ALA A 129 6.81 7.11 -16.61
N ASN A 130 7.15 8.20 -15.91
CA ASN A 130 6.19 9.04 -15.18
C ASN A 130 5.24 8.24 -14.25
N GLY A 131 5.76 7.22 -13.56
CA GLY A 131 4.98 6.42 -12.61
C GLY A 131 4.63 7.15 -11.30
N GLU A 132 5.32 8.25 -11.02
CA GLU A 132 5.07 9.16 -9.89
C GLU A 132 4.05 10.26 -10.25
N PHE A 133 3.64 10.35 -11.52
CA PHE A 133 2.70 11.37 -12.03
C PHE A 133 3.12 12.84 -11.79
N ASP A 134 4.40 13.08 -11.55
CA ASP A 134 4.97 14.42 -11.35
C ASP A 134 4.95 15.26 -12.64
N GLU A 135 4.98 14.59 -13.80
CA GLU A 135 4.77 15.20 -15.12
C GLU A 135 3.31 15.10 -15.58
N GLY A 136 2.37 15.04 -14.62
CA GLY A 136 0.95 14.84 -14.88
C GLY A 136 0.66 13.45 -15.43
N LEU A 137 -0.19 13.38 -16.46
CA LEU A 137 -0.58 12.11 -17.10
C LEU A 137 0.26 11.78 -18.35
N THR A 138 1.42 12.41 -18.53
CA THR A 138 2.30 12.15 -19.68
C THR A 138 2.65 10.65 -19.76
N GLY A 139 2.48 10.05 -20.95
CA GLY A 139 2.67 8.60 -21.18
C GLY A 139 1.51 7.71 -20.74
N TRP A 140 0.62 8.21 -19.87
CA TRP A 140 -0.55 7.48 -19.37
C TRP A 140 -1.79 7.77 -20.21
N ARG A 141 -2.55 6.71 -20.51
CA ARG A 141 -3.76 6.80 -21.33
C ARG A 141 -4.99 6.39 -20.53
N ARG A 142 -5.93 7.32 -20.42
CA ARG A 142 -7.33 7.01 -20.05
C ARG A 142 -8.00 6.27 -21.19
N VAL A 143 -8.67 5.17 -20.89
CA VAL A 143 -9.47 4.41 -21.86
C VAL A 143 -10.87 4.20 -21.30
N VAL A 144 -11.88 4.70 -22.02
CA VAL A 144 -13.30 4.53 -21.71
C VAL A 144 -13.95 3.87 -22.90
N PHE A 145 -14.67 2.77 -22.65
CA PHE A 145 -15.42 2.09 -23.70
C PHE A 145 -16.74 2.80 -23.96
N PRO A 146 -17.23 2.83 -25.22
CA PRO A 146 -18.47 3.51 -25.59
C PRO A 146 -19.68 3.13 -24.71
N GLN A 147 -19.74 1.88 -24.26
CA GLN A 147 -20.80 1.34 -23.41
C GLN A 147 -20.92 2.05 -22.05
N ALA A 148 -19.85 2.66 -21.54
CA ALA A 148 -19.88 3.41 -20.29
C ALA A 148 -20.27 4.89 -20.50
N GLY A 149 -20.00 5.43 -21.69
CA GLY A 149 -20.06 6.87 -21.99
C GLY A 149 -18.81 7.61 -21.51
N GLU A 150 -18.37 8.62 -22.26
CA GLU A 150 -17.04 9.24 -22.12
C GLU A 150 -16.76 9.85 -20.74
N ASP A 151 -17.80 10.35 -20.05
CA ASP A 151 -17.71 10.95 -18.72
C ASP A 151 -17.66 9.93 -17.58
N ALA A 152 -17.76 8.63 -17.87
CA ALA A 152 -17.83 7.57 -16.87
C ALA A 152 -16.56 7.44 -16.02
N LEU A 153 -15.41 7.87 -16.53
CA LEU A 153 -14.14 7.95 -15.81
C LEU A 153 -13.47 9.28 -16.10
N ALA A 154 -13.22 10.08 -15.07
CA ALA A 154 -12.29 11.20 -15.16
C ALA A 154 -10.93 10.77 -14.60
N VAL A 155 -9.85 11.16 -15.28
CA VAL A 155 -8.48 10.95 -14.81
C VAL A 155 -7.75 12.28 -14.89
N ASP A 156 -7.18 12.71 -13.78
CA ASP A 156 -6.44 13.95 -13.67
C ASP A 156 -5.26 13.82 -12.69
N ARG A 157 -4.39 14.82 -12.65
CA ARG A 157 -3.31 14.92 -11.67
C ARG A 157 -3.85 15.57 -10.39
N ASP A 158 -3.65 14.91 -9.27
CA ASP A 158 -3.95 15.44 -7.94
C ASP A 158 -2.65 15.80 -7.21
N ASP A 159 -2.53 17.06 -6.82
CA ASP A 159 -1.41 17.63 -6.08
C ASP A 159 -1.69 17.73 -4.55
N GLY A 160 -2.77 17.09 -4.10
CA GLY A 160 -3.19 17.08 -2.70
C GLY A 160 -2.31 16.20 -1.81
N ARG A 161 -1.20 15.67 -2.34
CA ARG A 161 -0.23 14.82 -1.62
C ARG A 161 -0.95 13.73 -0.85
N LYS A 162 -1.74 12.90 -1.53
CA LYS A 162 -2.45 11.78 -0.87
C LYS A 162 -1.58 10.55 -0.69
N LEU A 163 -0.65 10.34 -1.60
CA LEU A 163 0.29 9.22 -1.63
C LEU A 163 1.73 9.73 -1.40
N SER A 164 2.69 9.36 -2.23
CA SER A 164 4.06 9.88 -2.16
C SER A 164 4.21 11.17 -2.95
N GLY A 165 5.29 11.89 -2.68
CA GLY A 165 5.70 13.01 -3.50
C GLY A 165 4.69 14.16 -3.54
N PRO A 166 4.80 15.02 -4.55
CA PRO A 166 3.87 16.12 -4.76
C PRO A 166 2.58 15.72 -5.49
N ASN A 167 2.59 14.67 -6.32
CA ASN A 167 1.47 14.37 -7.22
C ASN A 167 1.01 12.91 -7.15
N SER A 168 -0.18 12.63 -7.69
CA SER A 168 -0.71 11.29 -7.93
C SER A 168 -1.71 11.33 -9.08
N ALA A 169 -1.99 10.19 -9.72
CA ALA A 169 -3.13 10.08 -10.61
C ALA A 169 -4.41 9.91 -9.79
N ARG A 170 -5.41 10.76 -10.05
CA ARG A 170 -6.76 10.66 -9.48
C ARG A 170 -7.74 10.16 -10.52
N LEU A 171 -8.40 9.05 -10.22
CA LEU A 171 -9.41 8.41 -11.04
C LEU A 171 -10.76 8.56 -10.36
N VAL A 172 -11.64 9.39 -10.91
CA VAL A 172 -13.03 9.57 -10.44
C VAL A 172 -13.95 8.67 -11.26
N ILE A 173 -14.45 7.61 -10.64
CA ILE A 173 -15.22 6.54 -11.27
C ILE A 173 -16.71 6.88 -11.12
N ARG A 174 -17.31 7.46 -12.16
CA ARG A 174 -18.69 7.98 -12.11
C ARG A 174 -19.73 6.92 -12.46
N ARG A 175 -19.55 6.25 -13.60
CA ARG A 175 -20.56 5.34 -14.17
C ARG A 175 -19.93 4.03 -14.67
N PRO A 176 -19.46 3.14 -13.77
CA PRO A 176 -18.97 1.83 -14.16
C PRO A 176 -20.11 0.96 -14.72
N THR A 177 -19.76 0.01 -15.59
CA THR A 177 -20.74 -0.85 -16.29
C THR A 177 -20.83 -2.27 -15.72
N GLY A 178 -19.97 -2.61 -14.75
CA GLY A 178 -19.80 -3.98 -14.27
C GLY A 178 -18.67 -4.73 -14.97
N THR A 179 -18.40 -4.41 -16.24
CA THR A 179 -17.26 -4.94 -16.98
C THR A 179 -16.00 -4.17 -16.63
N VAL A 180 -15.10 -4.82 -15.88
CA VAL A 180 -13.91 -4.17 -15.27
C VAL A 180 -13.02 -3.42 -16.27
N TYR A 181 -12.85 -3.93 -17.49
CA TYR A 181 -11.98 -3.32 -18.50
C TYR A 181 -12.65 -2.17 -19.27
N HIS A 182 -13.92 -1.84 -19.03
CA HIS A 182 -14.58 -0.73 -19.73
C HIS A 182 -14.05 0.65 -19.30
N LEU A 183 -13.45 0.76 -18.11
CA LEU A 183 -12.83 1.97 -17.59
C LEU A 183 -11.40 1.63 -17.17
N ARG A 184 -10.38 2.24 -17.80
CA ARG A 184 -8.98 1.88 -17.58
C ARG A 184 -8.06 3.08 -17.58
N LEU A 185 -6.97 2.97 -16.82
CA LEU A 185 -5.76 3.76 -16.98
C LEU A 185 -4.62 2.83 -17.40
N THR A 186 -3.90 3.17 -18.46
CA THR A 186 -2.89 2.28 -19.06
C THR A 186 -1.60 3.00 -19.41
N HIS A 187 -0.46 2.31 -19.32
CA HIS A 187 0.83 2.78 -19.81
C HIS A 187 1.51 1.69 -20.65
N PRO A 188 2.05 1.98 -21.84
CA PRO A 188 2.74 0.99 -22.66
C PRO A 188 4.10 0.59 -22.07
N PHE A 189 4.51 -0.64 -22.30
CA PHE A 189 5.86 -1.12 -22.05
C PHE A 189 6.23 -2.26 -23.02
N THR A 190 7.51 -2.59 -23.09
CA THR A 190 8.01 -3.74 -23.87
C THR A 190 8.39 -4.87 -22.93
N ALA A 191 7.92 -6.08 -23.22
CA ALA A 191 8.29 -7.28 -22.48
C ALA A 191 9.14 -8.21 -23.35
N LYS A 192 10.11 -8.85 -22.72
CA LYS A 192 10.98 -9.90 -23.25
C LYS A 192 10.33 -11.28 -23.05
N PRO A 193 10.49 -12.22 -23.98
CA PRO A 193 9.97 -13.56 -23.83
C PRO A 193 10.51 -14.28 -22.58
N GLY A 194 9.62 -14.90 -21.80
CA GLY A 194 9.98 -15.75 -20.67
C GLY A 194 10.47 -15.05 -19.40
N VAL A 195 10.81 -13.76 -19.46
CA VAL A 195 11.30 -12.93 -18.34
C VAL A 195 10.19 -12.67 -17.32
N GLU A 196 10.55 -12.68 -16.03
CA GLU A 196 9.67 -12.32 -14.93
C GLU A 196 9.73 -10.82 -14.64
N TYR A 197 8.57 -10.25 -14.33
CA TYR A 197 8.38 -8.83 -14.06
C TYR A 197 7.74 -8.64 -12.70
N THR A 198 8.16 -7.58 -12.01
CA THR A 198 7.49 -7.10 -10.80
C THR A 198 6.94 -5.70 -11.04
N LEU A 199 5.62 -5.56 -10.87
CA LEU A 199 4.91 -4.29 -10.85
C LEU A 199 4.61 -3.93 -9.41
N THR A 200 5.08 -2.76 -8.99
CA THR A 200 4.73 -2.13 -7.72
C THR A 200 3.99 -0.84 -7.94
N PHE A 201 3.09 -0.48 -7.04
CA PHE A 201 2.42 0.82 -7.01
C PHE A 201 1.92 1.14 -5.60
N ARG A 202 1.73 2.41 -5.30
CA ARG A 202 0.98 2.86 -4.12
C ARG A 202 -0.42 3.28 -4.54
N ALA A 203 -1.41 2.96 -3.71
CA ALA A 203 -2.77 3.41 -3.95
C ALA A 203 -3.58 3.58 -2.66
N MET A 204 -4.60 4.44 -2.75
CA MET A 204 -5.67 4.60 -1.76
C MET A 204 -6.96 5.00 -2.48
N ALA A 205 -8.09 4.87 -1.80
CA ALA A 205 -9.39 5.28 -2.32
C ALA A 205 -10.26 5.94 -1.24
N ASP A 206 -11.29 6.69 -1.64
CA ASP A 206 -12.23 7.33 -0.71
C ASP A 206 -13.25 6.34 -0.09
N GLY A 207 -13.16 5.07 -0.47
CA GLY A 207 -13.92 3.91 -0.03
C GLY A 207 -13.39 2.68 -0.74
N PRO A 208 -13.94 1.47 -0.47
CA PRO A 208 -13.49 0.26 -1.14
C PRO A 208 -13.63 0.38 -2.66
N VAL A 209 -12.53 0.16 -3.39
CA VAL A 209 -12.48 0.09 -4.85
C VAL A 209 -11.94 -1.26 -5.28
N HIS A 210 -12.69 -1.95 -6.13
CA HIS A 210 -12.28 -3.20 -6.77
C HIS A 210 -11.60 -2.89 -8.10
N CYS A 211 -10.29 -3.07 -8.16
CA CYS A 211 -9.49 -2.84 -9.35
C CYS A 211 -8.94 -4.18 -9.88
N ARG A 212 -8.82 -4.34 -11.19
CA ARG A 212 -8.03 -5.42 -11.79
C ARG A 212 -6.76 -4.81 -12.36
N VAL A 213 -5.62 -5.18 -11.79
CA VAL A 213 -4.32 -4.55 -12.07
C VAL A 213 -3.34 -5.58 -12.62
N GLY A 214 -2.53 -5.17 -13.60
CA GLY A 214 -1.49 -6.04 -14.12
C GLY A 214 -0.99 -5.69 -15.51
N LEU A 215 -0.45 -6.72 -16.16
CA LEU A 215 0.28 -6.68 -17.41
C LEU A 215 -0.46 -7.50 -18.48
N GLN A 216 -0.73 -6.90 -19.62
CA GLN A 216 -1.46 -7.53 -20.73
C GLN A 216 -0.94 -7.07 -22.09
N ALA A 217 -1.02 -7.93 -23.12
CA ALA A 217 -0.78 -7.53 -24.51
C ALA A 217 -1.83 -6.51 -24.98
N SER A 218 -1.40 -5.44 -25.67
CA SER A 218 -2.30 -4.40 -26.19
C SER A 218 -3.22 -4.92 -27.31
N ASN A 219 -2.76 -5.91 -28.07
CA ASN A 219 -3.44 -6.43 -29.26
C ASN A 219 -4.17 -7.73 -28.95
N ALA A 220 -5.23 -8.02 -29.73
CA ALA A 220 -5.92 -9.30 -29.69
C ALA A 220 -4.92 -10.45 -29.90
N PRO A 221 -4.99 -11.54 -29.11
CA PRO A 221 -6.09 -11.92 -28.22
C PRO A 221 -5.96 -11.41 -26.77
N HIS A 222 -5.22 -10.32 -26.53
CA HIS A 222 -5.05 -9.68 -25.21
C HIS A 222 -4.51 -10.65 -24.14
N LYS A 223 -3.46 -11.39 -24.50
CA LYS A 223 -2.81 -12.35 -23.60
C LYS A 223 -2.33 -11.66 -22.33
N VAL A 224 -2.68 -12.23 -21.18
CA VAL A 224 -2.30 -11.71 -19.86
C VAL A 224 -0.93 -12.25 -19.47
N LEU A 225 -0.03 -11.37 -19.04
CA LEU A 225 1.29 -11.72 -18.51
C LEU A 225 1.21 -11.93 -16.99
N GLY A 226 0.39 -11.14 -16.32
CA GLY A 226 0.07 -11.29 -14.91
C GLY A 226 -0.97 -10.26 -14.51
N MET A 227 -2.10 -10.68 -13.95
CA MET A 227 -3.19 -9.77 -13.59
C MET A 227 -3.86 -10.27 -12.31
N ARG A 228 -4.25 -9.36 -11.43
CA ARG A 228 -4.89 -9.67 -10.15
C ARG A 228 -6.05 -8.73 -9.87
N HIS A 229 -7.08 -9.24 -9.21
CA HIS A 229 -8.08 -8.40 -8.57
C HIS A 229 -7.52 -7.89 -7.25
N GLN A 230 -7.58 -6.57 -7.06
CA GLN A 230 -7.11 -5.89 -5.87
C GLN A 230 -8.24 -5.06 -5.28
N SER A 231 -8.47 -5.22 -3.97
CA SER A 231 -9.29 -4.28 -3.20
C SER A 231 -8.40 -3.18 -2.67
N ILE A 232 -8.74 -1.93 -2.97
CA ILE A 232 -8.03 -0.73 -2.51
C ILE A 232 -8.92 0.00 -1.52
N GLY A 233 -8.35 0.34 -0.35
CA GLY A 233 -9.07 0.93 0.77
C GLY A 233 -8.65 2.38 1.06
N ARG A 234 -9.11 2.90 2.19
CA ARG A 234 -8.85 4.29 2.62
C ARG A 234 -7.41 4.57 3.04
N ALA A 235 -6.69 3.56 3.50
CA ALA A 235 -5.29 3.71 3.87
C ALA A 235 -4.42 3.64 2.60
N PRO A 236 -3.50 4.59 2.39
CA PRO A 236 -2.38 4.41 1.46
C PRO A 236 -1.68 3.09 1.73
N ARG A 237 -1.50 2.28 0.68
CA ARG A 237 -0.76 1.02 0.75
C ARG A 237 0.08 0.81 -0.49
N ARG A 238 1.21 0.13 -0.32
CA ARG A 238 1.98 -0.45 -1.43
C ARG A 238 1.38 -1.79 -1.84
N TYR A 239 1.30 -2.01 -3.15
CA TYR A 239 0.85 -3.23 -3.78
C TYR A 239 1.94 -3.76 -4.70
N THR A 240 2.08 -5.08 -4.75
CA THR A 240 3.04 -5.79 -5.59
C THR A 240 2.33 -6.91 -6.33
N LEU A 241 2.56 -7.01 -7.62
CA LEU A 241 2.14 -8.14 -8.43
C LEU A 241 3.24 -8.56 -9.39
N HIS A 242 3.19 -9.82 -9.80
CA HIS A 242 4.15 -10.40 -10.72
C HIS A 242 3.47 -10.79 -12.03
N GLY A 243 4.23 -10.74 -13.11
CA GLY A 243 3.81 -11.25 -14.40
C GLY A 243 5.00 -11.79 -15.18
N ARG A 244 4.72 -12.68 -16.12
CA ARG A 244 5.75 -13.33 -16.93
C ARG A 244 5.54 -13.06 -18.41
N GLY A 245 6.60 -12.66 -19.09
CA GLY A 245 6.64 -12.54 -20.54
C GLY A 245 6.28 -13.86 -21.22
N LEU A 246 5.57 -13.77 -22.35
CA LEU A 246 5.11 -14.95 -23.08
C LEU A 246 6.30 -15.75 -23.64
N LYS A 247 6.22 -17.10 -23.59
CA LYS A 247 7.30 -17.99 -24.10
C LYS A 247 7.51 -17.90 -25.62
N LYS A 248 6.45 -17.62 -26.37
CA LYS A 248 6.44 -17.45 -27.83
C LYS A 248 5.52 -16.29 -28.17
N GLY A 249 6.05 -15.31 -28.89
CA GLY A 249 5.33 -14.12 -29.35
C GLY A 249 6.33 -13.01 -29.65
N ASP A 250 6.11 -12.31 -30.76
CA ASP A 250 6.86 -11.11 -31.08
C ASP A 250 6.60 -10.04 -30.01
N ALA A 251 7.50 -9.06 -29.92
CA ALA A 251 7.42 -7.91 -29.03
C ALA A 251 6.17 -7.05 -29.36
N ASN A 252 4.98 -7.55 -29.05
CA ASN A 252 3.77 -6.76 -29.04
C ASN A 252 3.88 -5.74 -27.91
N SER A 253 3.45 -4.50 -28.13
CA SER A 253 3.39 -3.52 -27.05
C SER A 253 2.49 -4.07 -25.93
N TYR A 254 3.02 -4.15 -24.71
CA TYR A 254 2.26 -4.56 -23.54
C TYR A 254 1.79 -3.32 -22.80
N LEU A 255 0.80 -3.49 -21.92
CA LEU A 255 0.24 -2.43 -21.11
C LEU A 255 0.36 -2.81 -19.64
N VAL A 256 0.86 -1.88 -18.83
CA VAL A 256 0.45 -1.78 -17.43
C VAL A 256 -0.99 -1.27 -17.43
N GLN A 257 -1.89 -1.91 -16.69
CA GLN A 257 -3.31 -1.59 -16.68
C GLN A 257 -3.88 -1.54 -15.28
N PHE A 258 -4.75 -0.56 -15.07
CA PHE A 258 -5.64 -0.44 -13.91
C PHE A 258 -7.09 -0.41 -14.42
N ASP A 259 -7.75 -1.56 -14.38
CA ASP A 259 -9.15 -1.76 -14.78
C ASP A 259 -10.08 -1.46 -13.60
N VAL A 260 -10.90 -0.41 -13.71
CA VAL A 260 -11.73 0.11 -12.61
C VAL A 260 -13.23 0.07 -12.90
N GLY A 261 -13.66 -0.59 -13.98
CA GLY A 261 -15.04 -0.64 -14.45
C GLY A 261 -16.01 -1.52 -13.65
N ALA A 262 -15.60 -2.07 -12.50
CA ALA A 262 -16.47 -2.87 -11.63
C ALA A 262 -17.65 -2.02 -11.11
N ALA A 263 -18.87 -2.57 -11.13
CA ALA A 263 -20.08 -1.83 -10.78
C ALA A 263 -20.05 -1.24 -9.36
N LEU A 264 -19.42 -1.96 -8.41
CA LEU A 264 -19.27 -1.54 -7.02
C LEU A 264 -18.43 -0.25 -6.84
N ASN A 265 -17.72 0.18 -7.87
CA ASN A 265 -16.88 1.38 -7.82
C ASN A 265 -17.63 2.67 -8.12
N ALA A 266 -18.95 2.63 -8.37
CA ALA A 266 -19.71 3.82 -8.75
C ALA A 266 -19.61 4.92 -7.69
N GLY A 267 -19.24 6.14 -8.11
CA GLY A 267 -19.05 7.30 -7.26
C GLY A 267 -17.77 7.29 -6.41
N ARG A 268 -16.84 6.35 -6.65
CA ARG A 268 -15.58 6.26 -5.91
C ARG A 268 -14.46 7.02 -6.60
N THR A 269 -13.50 7.46 -5.78
CA THR A 269 -12.24 8.03 -6.23
C THR A 269 -11.08 7.15 -5.81
N LEU A 270 -10.23 6.82 -6.77
CA LEU A 270 -8.99 6.06 -6.59
C LEU A 270 -7.80 6.97 -6.88
N TRP A 271 -6.81 6.96 -5.99
CA TRP A 271 -5.50 7.57 -6.23
C TRP A 271 -4.45 6.49 -6.44
N ILE A 272 -3.60 6.67 -7.44
CA ILE A 272 -2.48 5.78 -7.78
C ILE A 272 -1.22 6.65 -7.91
N ASP A 273 -0.11 6.14 -7.40
CA ASP A 273 1.20 6.78 -7.44
C ASP A 273 2.30 5.71 -7.35
N ASP A 274 3.56 6.10 -7.49
CA ASP A 274 4.73 5.23 -7.29
C ASP A 274 4.64 3.97 -8.17
N VAL A 275 4.11 4.09 -9.40
CA VAL A 275 3.99 2.94 -10.30
C VAL A 275 5.36 2.60 -10.88
N HIS A 276 5.86 1.40 -10.62
CA HIS A 276 7.15 0.96 -11.10
C HIS A 276 7.09 -0.47 -11.59
N LEU A 277 7.57 -0.67 -12.81
CA LEU A 277 7.67 -1.98 -13.45
C LEU A 277 9.15 -2.28 -13.70
N ALA A 278 9.63 -3.41 -13.19
CA ALA A 278 11.00 -3.85 -13.39
C ALA A 278 11.07 -5.32 -13.83
N GLU A 279 12.15 -5.66 -14.53
CA GLU A 279 12.56 -7.05 -14.72
C GLU A 279 13.10 -7.59 -13.40
N ASN A 280 12.75 -8.83 -13.05
CA ASN A 280 13.40 -9.50 -11.94
C ASN A 280 14.79 -9.93 -12.38
N ALA A 281 15.81 -9.70 -11.55
CA ALA A 281 17.12 -10.29 -11.78
C ALA A 281 17.00 -11.82 -11.75
N GLU A 282 17.62 -12.49 -12.73
CA GLU A 282 17.78 -13.95 -12.75
C GLU A 282 18.68 -14.44 -11.62
#